data_AF-A0A1X6YH12-F1
#
_entry.id   AF-A0A1X6YH12-F1
#
_cell.length_a   1.000
_cell.length_b   1.000
_cell.length_c   1.000
_cell.angle_alpha   90.00
_cell.angle_beta   90.00
_cell.angle_gamma   90.00
#
_symmetry.space_group_name_H-M   'P 1'
#
loop_
_entity.id
_entity.type
_entity.pdbx_description
1 polymer ?
#
loop_
_entity_poly.entity_id
_entity_poly.type
_entity_poly.pdbx_seq_one_letter_code
_entity_poly.pdbx_strand_id
1 'polypeptide(L)'
;MSHSTPALTEANRLMTVCNSCRYCEGLCAVFPAMELKRSFSDGDLNHLANLCHNCGACYHDCQFTPPHEFAVNVPGTLAQVRSESYAHYAWPAAARPLFARHGTALAIGLTLTVALFIAGFVAAGDPGALTSAHLAEGRFYALMPHNAMVALFGAAFLWMLVAVFMGARAFWRDAGTPQIGAIDHAHAAHDAARLRYLDGGGMGCFNDSDQPDDRRKLWHHFTFYGFLLCFAATSLATLYHYILGWSAPYAWHSGPALLGIAGGIGLTVGPLGLLRAKQTRMNELGTQGFRGMEVGFILILLITGTSGLALRLLGETPLLGPLLALHLGAVLTFFLTMPYGKFVHGLYRYLALARHARDMRRHSLQTD
;
A
#
# COMPACT_ATOMS: atom_id res chain seq x y z
N MET A 1 4.79 8.34 -31.11
CA MET A 1 5.68 8.67 -29.97
C MET A 1 6.35 7.38 -29.53
N SER A 2 7.64 7.42 -29.17
CA SER A 2 8.31 6.25 -28.58
C SER A 2 8.07 6.27 -27.07
N HIS A 3 7.58 5.17 -26.53
CA HIS A 3 7.32 4.99 -25.09
C HIS A 3 8.42 4.15 -24.45
N SER A 4 8.70 4.40 -23.17
CA SER A 4 9.80 3.72 -22.47
C SER A 4 9.61 2.22 -22.22
N THR A 5 8.37 1.72 -22.23
CA THR A 5 8.07 0.29 -22.06
C THR A 5 7.02 -0.21 -23.06
N PRO A 6 6.99 -1.53 -23.35
CA PRO A 6 5.92 -2.14 -24.14
C PRO A 6 4.52 -1.93 -23.52
N ALA A 7 4.42 -1.96 -22.19
CA ALA A 7 3.15 -1.74 -21.50
C ALA A 7 2.64 -0.30 -21.69
N LEU A 8 3.53 0.70 -21.67
CA LEU A 8 3.18 2.09 -22.00
C LEU A 8 2.80 2.25 -23.47
N THR A 9 3.48 1.54 -24.38
CA THR A 9 3.13 1.53 -25.80
C THR A 9 1.71 1.00 -26.03
N GLU A 10 1.37 -0.10 -25.36
CA GLU A 10 0.04 -0.68 -25.43
C GLU A 10 -1.01 0.20 -24.73
N ALA A 11 -0.68 0.79 -23.58
CA ALA A 11 -1.57 1.73 -22.92
C ALA A 11 -1.90 2.93 -23.81
N ASN A 12 -0.91 3.48 -24.53
CA ASN A 12 -1.16 4.55 -25.50
C ASN A 12 -2.10 4.11 -26.63
N ARG A 13 -1.92 2.90 -27.18
CA ARG A 13 -2.81 2.33 -28.20
C ARG A 13 -4.24 2.25 -27.67
N LEU A 14 -4.42 1.66 -26.48
CA LEU A 14 -5.73 1.50 -25.86
C LEU A 14 -6.39 2.84 -25.55
N MET A 15 -5.68 3.80 -24.95
CA MET A 15 -6.24 5.13 -24.66
C MET A 15 -6.62 5.88 -25.95
N THR A 16 -5.89 5.67 -27.05
CA THR A 16 -6.25 6.25 -28.37
C THR A 16 -7.52 5.63 -28.94
N VAL A 17 -7.67 4.30 -28.86
CA VAL A 17 -8.88 3.59 -29.29
C VAL A 17 -10.07 4.00 -28.41
N CYS A 18 -9.91 3.99 -27.09
CA CYS A 18 -10.96 4.35 -26.14
C CYS A 18 -11.40 5.80 -26.29
N ASN A 19 -10.49 6.75 -26.53
CA ASN A 19 -10.85 8.16 -26.73
C ASN A 19 -11.62 8.40 -28.04
N SER A 20 -11.44 7.52 -29.03
CA SER A 20 -12.24 7.53 -30.27
C SER A 20 -13.64 6.93 -30.05
N CYS A 21 -13.74 5.84 -29.29
CA CYS A 21 -14.99 5.09 -29.10
C CYS A 21 -15.91 5.68 -28.02
N ARG A 22 -15.35 6.15 -26.90
CA ARG A 22 -16.02 6.79 -25.76
C ARG A 22 -17.17 6.02 -25.07
N TYR A 23 -17.43 4.78 -25.46
CA TYR A 23 -18.48 3.96 -24.84
C TYR A 23 -18.37 3.84 -23.30
N CYS A 24 -17.15 3.84 -22.76
CA CYS A 24 -16.87 3.67 -21.34
C CYS A 24 -16.77 5.00 -20.54
N GLU A 25 -17.06 6.16 -21.14
CA GLU A 25 -16.78 7.49 -20.55
C GLU A 25 -17.38 7.70 -19.15
N GLY A 26 -18.56 7.12 -18.89
CA GLY A 26 -19.25 7.23 -17.60
C GLY A 26 -18.80 6.23 -16.52
N LEU A 27 -17.92 5.28 -16.82
CA LEU A 27 -17.67 4.15 -15.91
C LEU A 27 -16.73 4.47 -14.75
N CYS A 28 -15.70 5.31 -14.95
CA CYS A 28 -14.78 5.67 -13.86
C CYS A 28 -13.94 6.90 -14.21
N ALA A 29 -13.20 7.43 -13.24
CA ALA A 29 -12.37 8.63 -13.40
C ALA A 29 -11.32 8.57 -14.53
N VAL A 30 -10.93 7.38 -14.99
CA VAL A 30 -9.91 7.22 -16.04
C VAL A 30 -10.37 7.85 -17.37
N PHE A 31 -11.63 7.61 -17.78
CA PHE A 31 -12.09 8.02 -19.11
C PHE A 31 -12.31 9.53 -19.23
N PRO A 32 -12.96 10.22 -18.27
CA PRO A 32 -13.04 11.67 -18.28
C PRO A 32 -11.65 12.33 -18.24
N ALA A 33 -10.69 11.74 -17.52
CA ALA A 33 -9.31 12.25 -17.51
C ALA A 33 -8.59 12.02 -18.86
N MET A 34 -8.88 10.93 -19.55
CA MET A 34 -8.33 10.57 -20.86
C MET A 34 -8.87 11.51 -21.96
N GLU A 35 -10.15 11.86 -21.92
CA GLU A 35 -10.81 12.69 -22.95
C GLU A 35 -10.28 14.12 -23.04
N LEU A 36 -9.70 14.64 -21.95
CA LEU A 36 -9.04 15.95 -21.92
C LEU A 36 -7.74 15.99 -22.75
N LYS A 37 -7.33 14.86 -23.34
CA LYS A 37 -6.04 14.71 -24.02
C LYS A 37 -6.24 14.21 -25.46
N ARG A 38 -5.36 14.67 -26.35
CA ARG A 38 -5.30 14.23 -27.75
C ARG A 38 -4.17 13.22 -28.01
N SER A 39 -3.16 13.23 -27.16
CA SER A 39 -2.00 12.34 -27.18
C SER A 39 -1.55 12.09 -25.75
N PHE A 40 -0.94 10.94 -25.48
CA PHE A 40 -0.56 10.53 -24.14
C PHE A 40 0.96 10.40 -24.04
N SER A 41 1.58 11.15 -23.11
CA SER A 41 2.98 10.94 -22.72
C SER A 41 3.09 9.76 -21.73
N ASP A 42 4.32 9.29 -21.47
CA ASP A 42 4.56 8.28 -20.42
C ASP A 42 3.99 8.72 -19.06
N GLY A 43 4.22 9.98 -18.67
CA GLY A 43 3.68 10.55 -17.43
C GLY A 43 2.15 10.63 -17.39
N ASP A 44 1.50 10.87 -18.53
CA ASP A 44 0.03 10.82 -18.62
C ASP A 44 -0.50 9.40 -18.48
N LEU A 45 0.15 8.41 -19.08
CA LEU A 45 -0.22 7.01 -18.96
C LEU A 45 0.02 6.48 -17.54
N ASN A 46 1.13 6.86 -16.91
CA ASN A 46 1.41 6.56 -15.50
C ASN A 46 0.36 7.18 -14.57
N HIS A 47 -0.07 8.41 -14.86
CA HIS A 47 -1.17 9.07 -14.15
C HIS A 47 -2.49 8.30 -14.30
N LEU A 48 -2.91 7.99 -15.53
CA LEU A 48 -4.14 7.23 -15.80
C LEU A 48 -4.10 5.82 -15.16
N ALA A 49 -2.95 5.15 -15.21
CA ALA A 49 -2.74 3.85 -14.59
C ALA A 49 -2.91 3.88 -13.05
N ASN A 50 -2.47 4.97 -12.41
CA ASN A 50 -2.64 5.20 -10.97
C ASN A 50 -4.02 5.80 -10.62
N LEU A 51 -4.76 6.35 -11.57
CA LEU A 51 -6.18 6.72 -11.41
C LEU A 51 -7.09 5.48 -11.52
N CYS A 52 -6.66 4.48 -12.30
CA CYS A 52 -7.33 3.20 -12.46
C CYS A 52 -7.30 2.37 -11.16
N HIS A 53 -8.49 1.99 -10.69
CA HIS A 53 -8.66 1.15 -9.49
C HIS A 53 -8.78 -0.35 -9.82
N ASN A 54 -8.68 -0.71 -11.09
CA ASN A 54 -8.79 -2.09 -11.57
C ASN A 54 -10.14 -2.74 -11.18
N CYS A 55 -11.24 -2.01 -11.45
CA CYS A 55 -12.61 -2.46 -11.18
C CYS A 55 -13.03 -3.61 -12.11
N GLY A 56 -12.65 -3.54 -13.39
CA GLY A 56 -13.01 -4.51 -14.42
C GLY A 56 -14.24 -4.13 -15.25
N ALA A 57 -15.01 -3.11 -14.86
CA ALA A 57 -16.26 -2.72 -15.55
C ALA A 57 -16.03 -2.44 -17.05
N CYS A 58 -15.01 -1.62 -17.39
CA CYS A 58 -14.68 -1.34 -18.78
C CYS A 58 -14.18 -2.55 -19.60
N TYR A 59 -13.75 -3.63 -18.96
CA TYR A 59 -13.44 -4.88 -19.66
C TYR A 59 -14.71 -5.69 -19.89
N HIS A 60 -15.62 -5.73 -18.90
CA HIS A 60 -16.89 -6.42 -19.05
C HIS A 60 -17.78 -5.78 -20.12
N ASP A 61 -17.89 -4.45 -20.10
CA ASP A 61 -18.76 -3.70 -21.00
C ASP A 61 -18.22 -3.53 -22.43
N CYS A 62 -16.92 -3.79 -22.64
CA CYS A 62 -16.28 -3.48 -23.92
C CYS A 62 -16.53 -4.56 -24.97
N GLN A 63 -17.16 -4.15 -26.08
CA GLN A 63 -17.43 -5.00 -27.26
C GLN A 63 -16.16 -5.47 -27.99
N PHE A 64 -15.01 -4.87 -27.68
CA PHE A 64 -13.73 -5.10 -28.35
C PHE A 64 -12.72 -5.84 -27.48
N THR A 65 -13.17 -6.42 -26.35
CA THR A 65 -12.32 -7.29 -25.53
C THR A 65 -11.94 -8.57 -26.27
N PRO A 66 -10.83 -9.24 -25.90
CA PRO A 66 -10.48 -10.53 -26.49
C PRO A 66 -11.66 -11.51 -26.42
N PRO A 67 -11.92 -12.30 -27.49
CA PRO A 67 -11.03 -12.57 -28.62
C PRO A 67 -11.17 -11.61 -29.83
N HIS A 68 -11.86 -10.47 -29.70
CA HIS A 68 -11.95 -9.48 -30.77
C HIS A 68 -10.55 -9.01 -31.24
N GLU A 69 -10.39 -8.70 -32.53
CA GLU A 69 -9.09 -8.36 -33.14
C GLU A 69 -8.39 -7.14 -32.49
N PHE A 70 -9.16 -6.18 -31.99
CA PHE A 70 -8.62 -5.02 -31.26
C PHE A 70 -8.07 -5.37 -29.88
N ALA A 71 -8.46 -6.52 -29.31
CA ALA A 71 -8.00 -7.08 -28.05
C ALA A 71 -7.91 -6.04 -26.91
N VAL A 72 -8.97 -5.26 -26.71
CA VAL A 72 -9.01 -4.16 -25.74
C VAL A 72 -9.03 -4.71 -24.32
N ASN A 73 -7.94 -4.50 -23.58
CA ASN A 73 -7.86 -4.85 -22.16
C ASN A 73 -7.25 -3.71 -21.34
N VAL A 74 -8.03 -2.65 -21.15
CA VAL A 74 -7.66 -1.48 -20.35
C VAL A 74 -7.23 -1.84 -18.92
N PRO A 75 -8.00 -2.61 -18.12
CA PRO A 75 -7.62 -2.89 -16.74
C PRO A 75 -6.33 -3.71 -16.62
N GLY A 76 -6.14 -4.74 -17.45
CA GLY A 76 -4.91 -5.53 -17.47
C GLY A 76 -3.68 -4.70 -17.84
N THR A 77 -3.76 -3.94 -18.94
CA THR A 77 -2.66 -3.08 -19.40
C THR A 77 -2.34 -1.97 -18.39
N LEU A 78 -3.34 -1.25 -17.87
CA LEU A 78 -3.11 -0.22 -16.86
C LEU A 78 -2.66 -0.81 -15.52
N ALA A 79 -3.04 -2.04 -15.19
CA ALA A 79 -2.47 -2.73 -14.04
C ALA A 79 -0.96 -2.95 -14.22
N GLN A 80 -0.53 -3.35 -15.42
CA GLN A 80 0.88 -3.57 -15.75
C GLN A 80 1.67 -2.26 -15.66
N VAL A 81 1.21 -1.20 -16.35
CA VAL A 81 1.81 0.14 -16.27
C VAL A 81 1.90 0.62 -14.82
N ARG A 82 0.84 0.45 -14.03
CA ARG A 82 0.85 0.81 -12.62
C ARG A 82 1.90 0.03 -11.83
N SER A 83 2.03 -1.28 -12.04
CA SER A 83 3.06 -2.06 -11.36
C SER A 83 4.49 -1.67 -11.74
N GLU A 84 4.73 -1.36 -13.01
CA GLU A 84 6.01 -0.83 -13.50
C GLU A 84 6.29 0.55 -12.88
N SER A 85 5.27 1.38 -12.71
CA SER A 85 5.39 2.72 -12.10
C SER A 85 5.92 2.67 -10.66
N TYR A 86 5.60 1.63 -9.89
CA TYR A 86 6.11 1.49 -8.52
C TYR A 86 7.63 1.36 -8.50
N ALA A 87 8.19 0.53 -9.38
CA ALA A 87 9.64 0.39 -9.53
C ALA A 87 10.25 1.62 -10.20
N HIS A 88 9.56 2.22 -11.18
CA HIS A 88 10.06 3.38 -11.93
C HIS A 88 10.30 4.60 -11.02
N TYR A 89 9.37 4.89 -10.10
CA TYR A 89 9.50 6.04 -9.18
C TYR A 89 10.18 5.70 -7.85
N ALA A 90 10.51 4.44 -7.59
CA ALA A 90 11.22 4.07 -6.37
C ALA A 90 12.58 4.77 -6.25
N TRP A 91 12.87 5.29 -5.05
CA TRP A 91 14.10 6.00 -4.72
C TRP A 91 14.79 5.35 -3.50
N PRO A 92 16.13 5.20 -3.51
CA PRO A 92 17.05 5.56 -4.58
C PRO A 92 16.96 4.59 -5.77
N ALA A 93 17.35 5.05 -6.96
CA ALA A 93 17.19 4.26 -8.18
C ALA A 93 17.97 2.92 -8.16
N ALA A 94 19.06 2.85 -7.40
CA ALA A 94 19.84 1.63 -7.21
C ALA A 94 19.04 0.50 -6.53
N ALA A 95 18.00 0.81 -5.76
CA ALA A 95 17.19 -0.19 -5.06
C ALA A 95 16.15 -0.87 -5.97
N ARG A 96 15.81 -0.27 -7.12
CA ARG A 96 14.71 -0.72 -8.01
C ARG A 96 14.79 -2.19 -8.44
N PRO A 97 15.95 -2.73 -8.88
CA PRO A 97 16.00 -4.09 -9.42
C PRO A 97 15.74 -5.17 -8.37
N LEU A 98 16.12 -4.90 -7.12
CA LEU A 98 16.02 -5.84 -6.01
C LEU A 98 14.56 -6.17 -5.69
N PHE A 99 13.73 -5.13 -5.57
CA PHE A 99 12.32 -5.27 -5.20
C PHE A 99 11.42 -5.77 -6.34
N ALA A 100 11.81 -5.52 -7.59
CA ALA A 100 11.03 -5.92 -8.77
C ALA A 100 10.97 -7.45 -8.97
N ARG A 101 12.02 -8.20 -8.59
CA ARG A 101 12.14 -9.63 -8.93
C ARG A 101 11.85 -10.61 -7.78
N HIS A 102 12.20 -10.24 -6.54
CA HIS A 102 12.17 -11.17 -5.39
C HIS A 102 11.40 -10.65 -4.18
N GLY A 103 10.37 -9.82 -4.39
CA GLY A 103 9.67 -9.11 -3.32
C GLY A 103 9.20 -9.98 -2.13
N THR A 104 8.58 -11.15 -2.35
CA THR A 104 8.18 -12.05 -1.24
C THR A 104 9.35 -12.64 -0.50
N ALA A 105 10.35 -13.15 -1.23
CA ALA A 105 11.52 -13.79 -0.63
C ALA A 105 12.33 -12.78 0.19
N LEU A 106 12.45 -11.54 -0.30
CA LEU A 106 13.09 -10.45 0.43
C LEU A 106 12.29 -10.04 1.67
N ALA A 107 10.97 -9.93 1.55
CA ALA A 107 10.08 -9.59 2.65
C ALA A 107 10.18 -10.60 3.81
N ILE A 108 10.01 -11.88 3.51
CA ILE A 108 10.06 -12.95 4.51
C ILE A 108 11.48 -13.19 5.00
N GLY A 109 12.45 -13.24 4.09
CA GLY A 109 13.87 -13.41 4.40
C GLY A 109 14.38 -12.32 5.34
N LEU A 110 14.14 -11.04 5.03
CA LEU A 110 14.56 -9.93 5.89
C LEU A 110 13.87 -9.96 7.25
N THR A 111 12.56 -10.28 7.29
CA THR A 111 11.82 -10.43 8.55
C THR A 111 12.45 -11.50 9.44
N LEU A 112 12.72 -12.69 8.90
CA LEU A 112 13.31 -13.79 9.64
C LEU A 112 14.76 -13.51 10.03
N THR A 113 15.58 -12.96 9.13
CA THR A 113 16.97 -12.60 9.42
C THR A 113 17.06 -11.57 10.54
N VAL A 114 16.24 -10.51 10.51
CA VAL A 114 16.22 -9.51 11.58
C VAL A 114 15.70 -10.11 12.88
N ALA A 115 14.64 -10.92 12.84
CA ALA A 115 14.11 -11.59 14.03
C ALA A 115 15.16 -12.51 14.68
N LEU A 116 15.85 -13.33 13.88
CA LEU A 116 16.93 -14.20 14.34
C LEU A 116 18.13 -13.40 14.85
N PHE A 117 18.47 -12.28 14.22
CA PHE A 117 19.53 -11.39 14.70
C PHE A 117 19.18 -10.80 16.06
N ILE A 118 17.96 -10.30 16.25
CA ILE A 118 17.49 -9.77 17.54
C ILE A 118 17.52 -10.89 18.59
N ALA A 119 16.99 -12.08 18.27
CA ALA A 119 16.99 -13.21 19.19
C ALA A 119 18.41 -13.66 19.57
N GLY A 120 19.32 -13.75 18.59
CA GLY A 120 20.72 -14.11 18.80
C GLY A 120 21.47 -13.07 19.62
N PHE A 121 21.23 -11.78 19.38
CA PHE A 121 21.82 -10.69 20.16
C PHE A 121 21.41 -10.75 21.63
N VAL A 122 20.11 -10.95 21.89
CA VAL A 122 19.61 -11.14 23.26
C VAL A 122 20.23 -12.38 23.90
N ALA A 123 20.24 -13.51 23.18
CA ALA A 123 20.79 -14.76 23.70
C ALA A 123 22.28 -14.68 24.01
N ALA A 124 23.05 -13.87 23.27
CA ALA A 124 24.47 -13.65 23.52
C ALA A 124 24.73 -12.74 24.74
N GLY A 125 23.81 -11.81 25.05
CA GLY A 125 23.93 -10.90 26.19
C GLY A 125 23.41 -11.49 27.51
N ASP A 126 22.21 -12.06 27.49
CA ASP A 126 21.59 -12.78 28.61
C ASP A 126 20.79 -13.97 28.02
N PRO A 127 21.39 -15.19 27.94
CA PRO A 127 20.74 -16.36 27.37
C PRO A 127 19.38 -16.68 28.00
N GLY A 128 19.20 -16.34 29.27
CA GLY A 128 17.96 -16.55 30.01
C GLY A 128 16.88 -15.51 29.68
N ALA A 129 17.22 -14.34 29.13
CA ALA A 129 16.25 -13.26 28.91
C ALA A 129 15.14 -13.65 27.93
N LEU A 130 15.44 -14.43 26.89
CA LEU A 130 14.43 -14.82 25.88
C LEU A 130 13.26 -15.59 26.49
N THR A 131 13.51 -16.43 27.49
CA THR A 131 12.50 -17.27 28.12
C THR A 131 12.05 -16.74 29.47
N SER A 132 12.86 -15.93 30.18
CA SER A 132 12.57 -15.46 31.54
C SER A 132 12.18 -13.99 31.66
N ALA A 133 12.24 -13.20 30.58
CA ALA A 133 11.89 -11.76 30.64
C ALA A 133 10.43 -11.50 31.03
N HIS A 134 9.53 -12.47 30.85
CA HIS A 134 8.13 -12.37 31.28
C HIS A 134 7.94 -12.43 32.80
N LEU A 135 8.95 -12.88 33.56
CA LEU A 135 8.84 -13.11 35.01
C LEU A 135 9.01 -11.84 35.86
N ALA A 136 9.44 -10.72 35.28
CA ALA A 136 9.63 -9.47 36.02
C ALA A 136 9.25 -8.25 35.19
N GLU A 137 8.48 -7.34 35.80
CA GLU A 137 8.12 -6.05 35.20
C GLU A 137 9.38 -5.26 34.84
N GLY A 138 9.42 -4.66 33.65
CA GLY A 138 10.57 -3.87 33.17
C GLY A 138 11.70 -4.66 32.50
N ARG A 139 11.76 -6.01 32.64
CA ARG A 139 12.73 -6.83 31.87
C ARG A 139 12.43 -6.89 30.36
N PHE A 140 11.35 -6.26 29.91
CA PHE A 140 11.11 -5.95 28.49
C PHE A 140 12.29 -5.21 27.86
N TYR A 141 12.86 -4.22 28.56
CA TYR A 141 14.03 -3.47 28.07
C TYR A 141 15.34 -4.27 28.14
N ALA A 142 15.35 -5.42 28.82
CA ALA A 142 16.45 -6.37 28.75
C ALA A 142 16.49 -7.11 27.40
N LEU A 143 15.33 -7.26 26.73
CA LEU A 143 15.25 -7.82 25.37
C LEU A 143 15.67 -6.79 24.31
N MET A 144 15.27 -5.53 24.48
CA MET A 144 15.72 -4.45 23.60
C MET A 144 15.77 -3.12 24.37
N PRO A 145 16.98 -2.55 24.58
CA PRO A 145 17.11 -1.25 25.23
C PRO A 145 16.33 -0.18 24.48
N HIS A 146 15.66 0.71 25.22
CA HIS A 146 14.81 1.76 24.63
C HIS A 146 15.57 2.61 23.60
N ASN A 147 16.79 3.03 23.89
CA ASN A 147 17.60 3.86 22.99
C ASN A 147 17.95 3.12 21.69
N ALA A 148 18.17 1.80 21.74
CA ALA A 148 18.41 1.00 20.55
C ALA A 148 17.15 0.92 19.67
N MET A 149 15.97 0.78 20.30
CA MET A 149 14.68 0.81 19.61
C MET A 149 14.44 2.16 18.93
N VAL A 150 14.61 3.27 19.65
CA VAL A 150 14.42 4.62 19.11
C VAL A 150 15.39 4.89 17.95
N ALA A 151 16.67 4.54 18.11
CA ALA A 151 17.67 4.75 17.07
C ALA A 151 17.37 3.94 15.80
N LEU A 152 17.15 2.62 15.95
CA LEU A 152 16.97 1.72 14.81
C LEU A 152 15.66 1.98 14.06
N PHE A 153 14.53 2.00 14.78
CA PHE A 153 13.22 2.19 14.18
C PHE A 153 12.99 3.64 13.76
N GLY A 154 13.53 4.61 14.51
CA GLY A 154 13.52 6.03 14.13
C GLY A 154 14.30 6.29 12.85
N ALA A 155 15.50 5.73 12.71
CA ALA A 155 16.27 5.83 11.47
C ALA A 155 15.56 5.18 10.27
N ALA A 156 15.00 3.97 10.46
CA ALA A 156 14.23 3.29 9.42
C ALA A 156 12.98 4.09 9.01
N PHE A 157 12.28 4.69 9.98
CA PHE A 157 11.12 5.55 9.74
C PHE A 157 11.49 6.82 8.97
N LEU A 158 12.57 7.51 9.36
CA LEU A 158 13.06 8.70 8.65
C LEU A 158 13.49 8.36 7.23
N TRP A 159 14.21 7.26 7.05
CA TRP A 159 14.58 6.76 5.72
C TRP A 159 13.34 6.51 4.85
N MET A 160 12.33 5.83 5.41
CA MET A 160 11.06 5.57 4.74
C MET A 160 10.40 6.88 4.28
N LEU A 161 10.31 7.88 5.16
CA LEU A 161 9.72 9.18 4.83
C LEU A 161 10.44 9.87 3.66
N VAL A 162 11.78 9.89 3.69
CA VAL A 162 12.60 10.47 2.62
C VAL A 162 12.39 9.72 1.31
N ALA A 163 12.46 8.39 1.32
CA ALA A 163 12.32 7.58 0.11
C ALA A 163 10.93 7.72 -0.52
N VAL A 164 9.87 7.68 0.30
CA VAL A 164 8.48 7.89 -0.16
C VAL A 164 8.29 9.30 -0.71
N PHE A 165 8.80 10.33 -0.03
CA PHE A 165 8.72 11.71 -0.48
C PHE A 165 9.41 11.90 -1.84
N MET A 166 10.61 11.34 -2.00
CA MET A 166 11.36 11.43 -3.26
C MET A 166 10.64 10.72 -4.41
N GLY A 167 10.06 9.54 -4.16
CA GLY A 167 9.25 8.83 -5.16
C GLY A 167 7.97 9.58 -5.53
N ALA A 168 7.27 10.13 -4.54
CA ALA A 168 6.09 10.96 -4.74
C ALA A 168 6.40 12.22 -5.55
N ARG A 169 7.52 12.89 -5.26
CA ARG A 169 8.01 14.04 -6.01
C ARG A 169 8.32 13.66 -7.46
N ALA A 170 8.94 12.51 -7.69
CA ALA A 170 9.24 12.03 -9.04
C ALA A 170 7.96 11.76 -9.85
N PHE A 171 7.00 11.03 -9.26
CA PHE A 171 5.67 10.80 -9.84
C PHE A 171 4.95 12.12 -10.15
N TRP A 172 4.98 13.06 -9.20
CA TRP A 172 4.31 14.35 -9.34
C TRP A 172 4.87 15.20 -10.50
N ARG A 173 6.20 15.20 -10.66
CA ARG A 173 6.90 15.87 -11.76
C ARG A 173 6.56 15.26 -13.11
N ASP A 174 6.54 13.93 -13.19
CA ASP A 174 6.22 13.22 -14.43
C ASP A 174 4.74 13.41 -14.82
N ALA A 175 3.85 13.53 -13.83
CA ALA A 175 2.45 13.91 -14.03
C ALA A 175 2.26 15.41 -14.41
N GLY A 176 3.33 16.18 -14.61
CA GLY A 176 3.29 17.56 -15.13
C GLY A 176 3.15 18.66 -14.07
N THR A 177 3.22 18.36 -12.76
CA THR A 177 3.19 19.37 -11.67
C THR A 177 2.09 20.43 -11.80
N PRO A 178 0.81 20.08 -11.98
CA PRO A 178 -0.24 21.09 -12.03
C PRO A 178 -0.34 21.84 -10.70
N GLN A 179 -0.69 23.12 -10.76
CA GLN A 179 -1.06 23.88 -9.55
C GLN A 179 -2.36 23.34 -8.99
N ILE A 180 -2.30 22.76 -7.78
CA ILE A 180 -3.43 22.19 -7.04
C ILE A 180 -3.79 23.14 -5.89
N GLY A 181 -5.09 23.41 -5.72
CA GLY A 181 -5.61 24.19 -4.60
C GLY A 181 -6.09 23.31 -3.43
N ALA A 182 -6.36 23.93 -2.28
CA ALA A 182 -6.82 23.20 -1.08
C ALA A 182 -8.08 22.36 -1.32
N ILE A 183 -9.03 22.86 -2.12
CA ILE A 183 -10.27 22.13 -2.43
C ILE A 183 -10.04 20.86 -3.26
N ASP A 184 -9.03 20.84 -4.14
CA ASP A 184 -8.67 19.63 -4.90
C ASP A 184 -8.10 18.55 -3.98
N HIS A 185 -7.24 18.97 -3.04
CA HIS A 185 -6.71 18.09 -2.01
C HIS A 185 -7.82 17.52 -1.12
N ALA A 186 -8.81 18.35 -0.77
CA ALA A 186 -9.96 17.90 0.02
C ALA A 186 -10.82 16.87 -0.74
N HIS A 187 -11.13 17.12 -2.02
CA HIS A 187 -11.84 16.15 -2.86
C HIS A 187 -11.07 14.84 -3.02
N ALA A 188 -9.77 14.92 -3.34
CA ALA A 188 -8.92 13.75 -3.47
C ALA A 188 -8.79 12.96 -2.17
N ALA A 189 -8.69 13.64 -1.03
CA ALA A 189 -8.64 13.00 0.28
C ALA A 189 -9.96 12.29 0.60
N HIS A 190 -11.09 12.94 0.34
CA HIS A 190 -12.42 12.34 0.52
C HIS A 190 -12.60 11.10 -0.36
N ASP A 191 -12.26 11.19 -1.65
CA ASP A 191 -12.41 10.07 -2.59
C ASP A 191 -11.44 8.92 -2.28
N ALA A 192 -10.22 9.22 -1.84
CA ALA A 192 -9.26 8.22 -1.37
C ALA A 192 -9.73 7.53 -0.09
N ALA A 193 -10.22 8.29 0.91
CA ALA A 193 -10.68 7.75 2.19
C ALA A 193 -11.95 6.89 2.06
N ARG A 194 -12.81 7.20 1.10
CA ARG A 194 -14.01 6.40 0.78
C ARG A 194 -13.78 5.36 -0.30
N LEU A 195 -12.58 5.30 -0.88
CA LEU A 195 -12.25 4.44 -2.02
C LEU A 195 -13.32 4.50 -3.12
N ARG A 196 -13.78 5.72 -3.45
CA ARG A 196 -14.92 5.96 -4.36
C ARG A 196 -14.77 5.24 -5.69
N TYR A 197 -13.58 5.18 -6.26
CA TYR A 197 -13.39 4.55 -7.57
C TYR A 197 -13.06 3.05 -7.49
N LEU A 198 -12.94 2.50 -6.28
CA LEU A 198 -12.82 1.05 -6.06
C LEU A 198 -14.20 0.34 -6.05
N ASP A 199 -15.30 1.07 -6.17
CA ASP A 199 -16.62 0.51 -6.49
C ASP A 199 -17.05 0.83 -7.94
N GLY A 200 -16.09 1.16 -8.81
CA GLY A 200 -16.38 1.49 -10.20
C GLY A 200 -17.23 2.75 -10.37
N GLY A 201 -17.19 3.70 -9.41
CA GLY A 201 -17.97 4.93 -9.51
C GLY A 201 -19.47 4.76 -9.29
N GLY A 202 -19.90 3.61 -8.76
CA GLY A 202 -21.30 3.30 -8.43
C GLY A 202 -21.82 1.99 -9.02
N MET A 203 -21.26 1.51 -10.14
CA MET A 203 -21.70 0.29 -10.82
C MET A 203 -21.16 -1.01 -10.20
N GLY A 204 -20.23 -0.89 -9.24
CA GLY A 204 -19.54 -2.01 -8.62
C GLY A 204 -18.32 -2.49 -9.42
N CYS A 205 -17.63 -3.49 -8.88
CA CYS A 205 -16.47 -4.09 -9.53
C CYS A 205 -16.73 -5.58 -9.80
N PHE A 206 -16.29 -6.04 -10.96
CA PHE A 206 -16.53 -7.39 -11.47
C PHE A 206 -15.38 -8.31 -11.12
N ASN A 207 -15.66 -9.48 -10.54
CA ASN A 207 -14.68 -10.52 -10.23
C ASN A 207 -14.68 -11.58 -11.33
N ASP A 208 -14.99 -12.83 -11.00
CA ASP A 208 -15.13 -13.96 -11.91
C ASP A 208 -16.56 -14.10 -12.47
N SER A 209 -17.54 -13.51 -11.80
CA SER A 209 -18.94 -13.46 -12.24
C SER A 209 -19.31 -12.16 -12.95
N ASP A 210 -20.40 -12.21 -13.72
CA ASP A 210 -21.02 -11.06 -14.38
C ASP A 210 -21.81 -10.16 -13.42
N GLN A 211 -21.80 -10.44 -12.11
CA GLN A 211 -22.40 -9.58 -11.10
C GLN A 211 -21.33 -8.85 -10.28
N PRO A 212 -21.53 -7.56 -9.99
CA PRO A 212 -20.60 -6.82 -9.14
C PRO A 212 -20.71 -7.26 -7.68
N ASP A 213 -19.75 -8.06 -7.19
CA ASP A 213 -19.75 -8.61 -5.82
C ASP A 213 -18.46 -8.29 -5.02
N ASP A 214 -17.75 -7.23 -5.41
CA ASP A 214 -16.42 -6.93 -4.90
C ASP A 214 -16.37 -6.37 -3.46
N ARG A 215 -15.80 -7.16 -2.55
CA ARG A 215 -15.53 -6.78 -1.15
C ARG A 215 -14.15 -6.16 -0.92
N ARG A 216 -13.33 -5.94 -1.96
CA ARG A 216 -11.98 -5.35 -1.81
C ARG A 216 -12.02 -4.02 -1.09
N LYS A 217 -13.06 -3.20 -1.26
CA LYS A 217 -13.24 -1.92 -0.53
C LYS A 217 -13.23 -2.13 0.98
N LEU A 218 -14.00 -3.10 1.48
CA LEU A 218 -14.04 -3.45 2.90
C LEU A 218 -12.66 -3.91 3.40
N TRP A 219 -12.00 -4.81 2.67
CA TRP A 219 -10.69 -5.35 3.06
C TRP A 219 -9.58 -4.30 3.03
N HIS A 220 -9.63 -3.34 2.09
CA HIS A 220 -8.75 -2.18 2.09
C HIS A 220 -9.03 -1.26 3.28
N HIS A 221 -10.29 -1.01 3.66
CA HIS A 221 -10.58 -0.21 4.86
C HIS A 221 -10.05 -0.87 6.14
N PHE A 222 -10.26 -2.18 6.32
CA PHE A 222 -9.66 -2.90 7.46
C PHE A 222 -8.13 -2.77 7.48
N THR A 223 -7.48 -2.92 6.32
CA THR A 223 -6.02 -2.80 6.21
C THR A 223 -5.54 -1.36 6.48
N PHE A 224 -6.16 -0.38 5.83
CA PHE A 224 -5.75 1.03 5.89
C PHE A 224 -6.02 1.65 7.25
N TYR A 225 -7.25 1.55 7.76
CA TYR A 225 -7.58 2.07 9.08
C TYR A 225 -6.93 1.22 10.18
N GLY A 226 -6.75 -0.09 9.97
CA GLY A 226 -5.97 -0.92 10.88
C GLY A 226 -4.53 -0.44 11.02
N PHE A 227 -3.87 -0.14 9.90
CA PHE A 227 -2.53 0.46 9.89
C PHE A 227 -2.51 1.82 10.62
N LEU A 228 -3.45 2.71 10.32
CA LEU A 228 -3.52 4.04 10.96
C LEU A 228 -3.73 3.94 12.47
N LEU A 229 -4.55 3.00 12.94
CA LEU A 229 -4.76 2.77 14.36
C LEU A 229 -3.50 2.22 15.05
N CYS A 230 -2.77 1.29 14.42
CA CYS A 230 -1.47 0.84 14.93
C CYS A 230 -0.44 2.00 14.98
N PHE A 231 -0.39 2.82 13.93
CA PHE A 231 0.49 3.99 13.92
C PHE A 231 0.11 5.01 15.00
N ALA A 232 -1.18 5.25 15.22
CA ALA A 232 -1.70 6.10 16.28
C ALA A 232 -1.37 5.54 17.67
N ALA A 233 -1.43 4.21 17.85
CA ALA A 233 -1.04 3.55 19.09
C ALA A 233 0.43 3.83 19.45
N THR A 234 1.35 3.64 18.49
CA THR A 234 2.79 3.90 18.68
C THR A 234 3.07 5.39 18.90
N SER A 235 2.37 6.26 18.17
CA SER A 235 2.50 7.71 18.33
C SER A 235 2.04 8.16 19.71
N LEU A 236 0.88 7.68 20.16
CA LEU A 236 0.33 7.99 21.48
C LEU A 236 1.22 7.44 22.61
N ALA A 237 1.75 6.22 22.45
CA ALA A 237 2.74 5.64 23.37
C ALA A 237 4.00 6.49 23.47
N THR A 238 4.45 7.08 22.36
CA THR A 238 5.63 7.97 22.34
C THR A 238 5.33 9.27 23.10
N LEU A 239 4.15 9.86 22.89
CA LEU A 239 3.71 11.05 23.64
C LEU A 239 3.61 10.74 25.15
N TYR A 240 3.03 9.61 25.51
CA TYR A 240 2.92 9.17 26.90
C TYR A 240 4.29 9.04 27.56
N HIS A 241 5.25 8.42 26.87
CA HIS A 241 6.59 8.24 27.39
C HIS A 241 7.34 9.57 27.58
N TYR A 242 7.40 10.42 26.55
CA TYR A 242 8.26 11.60 26.57
C TYR A 242 7.61 12.85 27.18
N ILE A 243 6.28 12.97 27.13
CA ILE A 243 5.56 14.16 27.64
C ILE A 243 5.00 13.89 29.03
N LEU A 244 4.40 12.71 29.25
CA LEU A 244 3.73 12.37 30.51
C LEU A 244 4.61 11.55 31.46
N GLY A 245 5.76 11.05 30.99
CA GLY A 245 6.64 10.16 31.76
C GLY A 245 6.04 8.77 32.00
N TRP A 246 4.97 8.40 31.29
CA TRP A 246 4.30 7.11 31.43
C TRP A 246 5.01 6.09 30.55
N SER A 247 5.83 5.23 31.15
CA SER A 247 6.52 4.15 30.44
C SER A 247 5.66 2.91 30.28
N ALA A 248 5.86 2.19 29.18
CA ALA A 248 5.35 0.83 29.02
C ALA A 248 5.88 -0.09 30.14
N PRO A 249 5.16 -1.16 30.52
CA PRO A 249 3.96 -1.71 29.88
C PRO A 249 2.66 -0.95 30.21
N TYR A 250 1.77 -0.81 29.22
CA TYR A 250 0.48 -0.14 29.40
C TYR A 250 -0.68 -1.12 29.67
N ALA A 251 -1.61 -0.73 30.55
CA ALA A 251 -2.83 -1.46 30.85
C ALA A 251 -3.72 -1.68 29.61
N TRP A 252 -4.57 -2.72 29.62
CA TRP A 252 -5.41 -3.11 28.46
C TRP A 252 -6.38 -2.02 28.00
N HIS A 253 -6.86 -1.20 28.94
CA HIS A 253 -7.80 -0.11 28.68
C HIS A 253 -7.12 1.22 28.33
N SER A 254 -5.79 1.26 28.27
CA SER A 254 -5.06 2.47 27.88
C SER A 254 -5.28 2.77 26.40
N GLY A 255 -5.19 4.06 26.04
CA GLY A 255 -5.29 4.51 24.65
C GLY A 255 -4.37 3.74 23.68
N PRO A 256 -3.06 3.63 23.94
CA PRO A 256 -2.16 2.87 23.08
C PRO A 256 -2.57 1.39 22.92
N ALA A 257 -3.02 0.74 24.00
CA ALA A 257 -3.43 -0.67 23.93
C ALA A 257 -4.70 -0.85 23.10
N LEU A 258 -5.74 -0.03 23.32
CA LEU A 258 -7.00 -0.13 22.58
C LEU A 258 -6.82 0.13 21.09
N LEU A 259 -6.06 1.19 20.74
CA LEU A 259 -5.72 1.51 19.35
C LEU A 259 -4.90 0.37 18.71
N GLY A 260 -3.93 -0.17 19.44
CA GLY A 260 -3.09 -1.28 18.96
C GLY A 260 -3.88 -2.57 18.72
N ILE A 261 -4.83 -2.90 19.60
CA ILE A 261 -5.70 -4.09 19.45
C ILE A 261 -6.62 -3.91 18.23
N ALA A 262 -7.35 -2.79 18.15
CA ALA A 262 -8.24 -2.52 17.03
C ALA A 262 -7.46 -2.48 15.69
N GLY A 263 -6.29 -1.85 15.71
CA GLY A 263 -5.38 -1.79 14.56
C GLY A 263 -4.87 -3.17 14.14
N GLY A 264 -4.42 -3.98 15.10
CA GLY A 264 -3.93 -5.34 14.86
C GLY A 264 -5.00 -6.27 14.29
N ILE A 265 -6.26 -6.14 14.74
CA ILE A 265 -7.40 -6.85 14.16
C ILE A 265 -7.60 -6.43 12.70
N GLY A 266 -7.59 -5.13 12.41
CA GLY A 266 -7.68 -4.61 11.04
C GLY A 266 -6.55 -5.11 10.12
N LEU A 267 -5.31 -5.10 10.60
CA LEU A 267 -4.13 -5.62 9.90
C LEU A 267 -4.07 -7.14 9.80
N THR A 268 -4.96 -7.86 10.49
CA THR A 268 -5.10 -9.31 10.32
C THR A 268 -6.21 -9.62 9.34
N VAL A 269 -7.42 -9.12 9.61
CA VAL A 269 -8.63 -9.37 8.83
C VAL A 269 -8.53 -8.79 7.41
N GLY A 270 -8.06 -7.54 7.29
CA GLY A 270 -7.94 -6.85 6.01
C GLY A 270 -7.03 -7.58 5.02
N PRO A 271 -5.74 -7.82 5.37
CA PRO A 271 -4.80 -8.52 4.49
C PRO A 271 -5.23 -9.95 4.13
N LEU A 272 -5.82 -10.71 5.06
CA LEU A 272 -6.41 -12.03 4.76
C LEU A 272 -7.53 -11.92 3.72
N GLY A 273 -8.43 -10.95 3.89
CA GLY A 273 -9.49 -10.65 2.93
C GLY A 273 -8.95 -10.25 1.56
N LEU A 274 -7.87 -9.47 1.51
CA LEU A 274 -7.20 -9.07 0.26
C LEU A 274 -6.53 -10.25 -0.46
N LEU A 275 -5.92 -11.18 0.26
CA LEU A 275 -5.37 -12.41 -0.33
C LEU A 275 -6.47 -13.26 -0.95
N ARG A 276 -7.59 -13.46 -0.23
CA ARG A 276 -8.74 -14.19 -0.76
C ARG A 276 -9.35 -13.49 -1.96
N ALA A 277 -9.58 -12.19 -1.88
CA ALA A 277 -10.15 -11.40 -2.97
C ALA A 277 -9.26 -11.42 -4.23
N LYS A 278 -7.95 -11.60 -4.09
CA LYS A 278 -7.05 -11.76 -5.24
C LYS A 278 -7.23 -13.10 -5.96
N GLN A 279 -7.56 -14.17 -5.23
CA GLN A 279 -7.75 -15.51 -5.80
C GLN A 279 -9.01 -15.60 -6.66
N THR A 280 -10.01 -14.76 -6.39
CA THR A 280 -11.30 -14.74 -7.12
C THR A 280 -11.31 -13.76 -8.30
N ARG A 281 -10.20 -13.04 -8.57
CA ARG A 281 -10.15 -12.12 -9.72
C ARG A 281 -9.86 -12.86 -11.01
N MET A 282 -10.58 -12.47 -12.07
CA MET A 282 -10.21 -12.74 -13.46
C MET A 282 -8.72 -12.49 -13.71
N ASN A 283 -8.08 -13.46 -14.36
CA ASN A 283 -6.64 -13.41 -14.65
C ASN A 283 -6.33 -12.31 -15.68
N GLU A 284 -7.28 -12.01 -16.55
CA GLU A 284 -7.25 -11.01 -17.61
C GLU A 284 -7.08 -9.59 -17.06
N LEU A 285 -7.58 -9.33 -15.84
CA LEU A 285 -7.48 -8.04 -15.17
C LEU A 285 -6.18 -7.88 -14.38
N GLY A 286 -5.35 -8.93 -14.33
CA GLY A 286 -4.14 -9.01 -13.52
C GLY A 286 -2.87 -8.64 -14.29
N THR A 287 -1.80 -8.36 -13.54
CA THR A 287 -0.44 -8.16 -14.07
C THR A 287 0.32 -9.49 -14.08
N GLN A 288 1.11 -9.74 -15.13
CA GLN A 288 2.08 -10.84 -15.14
C GLN A 288 3.38 -10.37 -14.46
N GLY A 289 4.03 -11.23 -13.65
CA GLY A 289 5.37 -10.96 -13.08
C GLY A 289 5.46 -10.14 -11.78
N PHE A 290 4.49 -9.29 -11.42
CA PHE A 290 4.58 -8.44 -10.21
C PHE A 290 3.90 -9.02 -8.94
N ARG A 291 3.44 -10.27 -8.97
CA ARG A 291 2.71 -10.90 -7.86
C ARG A 291 3.53 -11.03 -6.57
N GLY A 292 4.85 -11.23 -6.67
CA GLY A 292 5.71 -11.44 -5.49
C GLY A 292 5.77 -10.22 -4.56
N MET A 293 6.06 -9.04 -5.09
CA MET A 293 6.13 -7.80 -4.29
C MET A 293 4.81 -7.48 -3.58
N GLU A 294 3.68 -7.71 -4.26
CA GLU A 294 2.36 -7.50 -3.67
C GLU A 294 2.06 -8.47 -2.52
N VAL A 295 2.30 -9.76 -2.74
CA VAL A 295 2.04 -10.80 -1.72
C VAL A 295 2.99 -10.62 -0.53
N GLY A 296 4.28 -10.35 -0.78
CA GLY A 296 5.24 -10.06 0.29
C GLY A 296 4.81 -8.91 1.19
N PHE A 297 4.32 -7.82 0.60
CA PHE A 297 3.81 -6.67 1.36
C PHE A 297 2.59 -7.03 2.23
N ILE A 298 1.63 -7.77 1.67
CA ILE A 298 0.45 -8.26 2.40
C ILE A 298 0.88 -9.19 3.57
N LEU A 299 1.82 -10.09 3.33
CA LEU A 299 2.31 -11.00 4.36
C LEU A 299 3.02 -10.27 5.50
N ILE A 300 3.85 -9.25 5.23
CA ILE A 300 4.48 -8.46 6.28
C ILE A 300 3.43 -7.76 7.15
N LEU A 301 2.39 -7.18 6.54
CA LEU A 301 1.28 -6.57 7.29
C LEU A 301 0.58 -7.58 8.18
N LEU A 302 0.29 -8.78 7.63
CA LEU A 302 -0.34 -9.86 8.38
C LEU A 302 0.52 -10.34 9.55
N ILE A 303 1.82 -10.55 9.32
CA ILE A 303 2.77 -10.95 10.37
C ILE A 303 2.83 -9.85 11.43
N THR A 304 2.90 -8.58 11.04
CA THR A 304 2.97 -7.45 11.97
C THR A 304 1.71 -7.39 12.86
N GLY A 305 0.51 -7.45 12.24
CA GLY A 305 -0.76 -7.41 12.97
C GLY A 305 -0.96 -8.63 13.88
N THR A 306 -0.73 -9.84 13.36
CA THR A 306 -0.91 -11.09 14.12
C THR A 306 0.10 -11.24 15.25
N SER A 307 1.39 -10.95 15.01
CA SER A 307 2.41 -10.99 16.07
C SER A 307 2.18 -9.94 17.15
N GLY A 308 1.67 -8.74 16.80
CA GLY A 308 1.30 -7.71 17.78
C GLY A 308 0.14 -8.14 18.67
N LEU A 309 -0.90 -8.75 18.10
CA LEU A 309 -2.01 -9.33 18.87
C LEU A 309 -1.55 -10.52 19.72
N ALA A 310 -0.70 -11.39 19.18
CA ALA A 310 -0.15 -12.54 19.89
C ALA A 310 0.69 -12.10 21.09
N LEU A 311 1.52 -11.06 20.95
CA LEU A 311 2.26 -10.45 22.06
C LEU A 311 1.34 -9.98 23.18
N ARG A 312 0.16 -9.46 22.84
CA ARG A 312 -0.81 -9.02 23.86
C ARG A 312 -1.45 -10.18 24.61
N LEU A 313 -1.65 -11.31 23.96
CA LEU A 313 -2.29 -12.50 24.54
C LEU A 313 -1.29 -13.41 25.27
N LEU A 314 -0.05 -13.46 24.78
CA LEU A 314 0.98 -14.43 25.19
C LEU A 314 2.19 -13.77 25.84
N GLY A 315 2.16 -12.45 26.06
CA GLY A 315 3.30 -11.67 26.58
C GLY A 315 3.70 -12.02 28.02
N GLU A 316 2.84 -12.71 28.77
CA GLU A 316 3.11 -13.20 30.12
C GLU A 316 3.65 -14.65 30.13
N THR A 317 3.98 -15.20 28.95
CA THR A 317 4.48 -16.57 28.80
C THR A 317 5.94 -16.58 28.32
N PRO A 318 6.63 -17.74 28.33
CA PRO A 318 7.97 -17.88 27.72
C PRO A 318 8.03 -17.53 26.23
N LEU A 319 6.89 -17.35 25.55
CA LEU A 319 6.82 -16.92 24.15
C LEU A 319 7.10 -15.43 23.94
N LEU A 320 7.17 -14.62 25.01
CA LEU A 320 7.40 -13.17 24.94
C LEU A 320 8.62 -12.82 24.08
N GLY A 321 9.80 -13.39 24.39
CA GLY A 321 11.05 -13.07 23.69
C GLY A 321 11.00 -13.39 22.19
N PRO A 322 10.69 -14.65 21.80
CA PRO A 322 10.57 -15.03 20.39
C PRO A 322 9.51 -14.23 19.61
N LEU A 323 8.32 -14.01 20.20
CA LEU A 323 7.26 -13.23 19.55
C LEU A 323 7.67 -11.76 19.39
N LEU A 324 8.37 -11.20 20.38
CA LEU A 324 8.86 -9.82 20.31
C LEU A 324 9.90 -9.67 19.21
N ALA A 325 10.87 -10.59 19.12
CA ALA A 325 11.86 -10.59 18.06
C ALA A 325 11.21 -10.69 16.66
N LEU A 326 10.21 -11.56 16.50
CA LEU A 326 9.45 -11.68 15.26
C LEU A 326 8.69 -10.39 14.93
N HIS A 327 7.96 -9.82 15.90
CA HIS A 327 7.19 -8.60 15.70
C HIS A 327 8.09 -7.42 15.31
N LEU A 328 9.17 -7.20 16.06
CA LEU A 328 10.14 -6.14 15.79
C LEU A 328 10.84 -6.34 14.44
N GLY A 329 11.19 -7.59 14.10
CA GLY A 329 11.73 -7.93 12.79
C GLY A 329 10.77 -7.61 11.64
N ALA A 330 9.48 -7.91 11.82
CA ALA A 330 8.44 -7.60 10.85
C ALA A 330 8.21 -6.08 10.71
N VAL A 331 8.14 -5.34 11.82
CA VAL A 331 7.96 -3.88 11.81
C VAL A 331 9.16 -3.17 11.17
N LEU A 332 10.39 -3.60 11.47
CA LEU A 332 11.59 -3.01 10.86
C LEU A 332 11.61 -3.28 9.36
N THR A 333 11.38 -4.54 8.96
CA THR A 333 11.28 -4.95 7.56
C THR A 333 10.18 -4.17 6.83
N PHE A 334 9.04 -3.95 7.48
CA PHE A 334 7.96 -3.16 6.94
C PHE A 334 8.40 -1.75 6.59
N PHE A 335 9.03 -1.01 7.51
CA PHE A 335 9.49 0.36 7.23
C PHE A 335 10.56 0.40 6.14
N LEU A 336 11.51 -0.54 6.13
CA LEU A 336 12.57 -0.58 5.13
C LEU A 336 12.05 -0.91 3.72
N THR A 337 11.02 -1.76 3.63
CA THR A 337 10.49 -2.22 2.34
C THR A 337 9.29 -1.41 1.84
N MET A 338 8.64 -0.65 2.72
CA MET A 338 7.47 0.18 2.39
C MET A 338 7.65 1.08 1.16
N PRO A 339 8.77 1.83 1.00
CA PRO A 339 8.95 2.71 -0.17
C PRO A 339 9.09 1.98 -1.50
N TYR A 340 9.39 0.69 -1.45
CA TYR A 340 9.69 -0.13 -2.62
C TYR A 340 8.64 -1.21 -2.89
N GLY A 341 7.64 -1.32 -2.02
CA GLY A 341 6.57 -2.29 -2.11
C GLY A 341 5.29 -1.70 -2.69
N LYS A 342 4.19 -2.44 -2.56
CA LYS A 342 2.88 -1.97 -3.02
C LYS A 342 2.38 -0.75 -2.24
N PHE A 343 2.88 -0.44 -1.04
CA PHE A 343 2.37 0.66 -0.21
C PHE A 343 2.29 2.01 -0.94
N VAL A 344 3.29 2.35 -1.75
CA VAL A 344 3.35 3.62 -2.49
C VAL A 344 2.16 3.84 -3.44
N HIS A 345 1.43 2.78 -3.81
CA HIS A 345 0.23 2.90 -4.63
C HIS A 345 -0.83 3.81 -4.00
N GLY A 346 -0.95 3.83 -2.66
CA GLY A 346 -1.92 4.69 -1.99
C GLY A 346 -1.60 6.17 -2.19
N LEU A 347 -0.31 6.51 -2.14
CA LEU A 347 0.18 7.86 -2.36
C LEU A 347 0.07 8.29 -3.83
N TYR A 348 0.47 7.44 -4.77
CA TYR A 348 0.35 7.73 -6.20
C TYR A 348 -1.12 7.85 -6.64
N ARG A 349 -2.01 7.02 -6.08
CA ARG A 349 -3.48 7.16 -6.26
C ARG A 349 -3.99 8.49 -5.73
N TYR A 350 -3.59 8.88 -4.52
CA TYR A 350 -3.97 10.17 -3.97
C TYR A 350 -3.52 11.33 -4.87
N LEU A 351 -2.27 11.32 -5.33
CA LEU A 351 -1.76 12.35 -6.23
C LEU A 351 -2.48 12.34 -7.58
N ALA A 352 -2.79 11.17 -8.13
CA ALA A 352 -3.60 11.06 -9.35
C ALA A 352 -5.01 11.63 -9.14
N LEU A 353 -5.67 11.33 -8.02
CA LEU A 353 -6.98 11.91 -7.69
C LEU A 353 -6.91 13.43 -7.52
N ALA A 354 -5.85 13.96 -6.91
CA ALA A 354 -5.68 15.40 -6.73
C ALA A 354 -5.49 16.13 -8.07
N ARG A 355 -4.72 15.55 -8.99
CA ARG A 355 -4.63 16.04 -10.38
C ARG A 355 -5.98 15.96 -11.09
N HIS A 356 -6.68 14.82 -10.98
CA HIS A 356 -7.98 14.61 -11.61
C HIS A 356 -9.02 15.65 -11.14
N ALA A 357 -9.13 15.87 -9.82
CA ALA A 357 -10.03 16.87 -9.25
C ALA A 357 -9.76 18.27 -9.81
N ARG A 358 -8.47 18.64 -9.93
CA ARG A 358 -8.07 19.94 -10.52
C ARG A 358 -8.44 20.03 -11.99
N ASP A 359 -8.19 18.98 -12.77
CA ASP A 359 -8.47 18.94 -14.20
C ASP A 359 -9.97 19.02 -14.48
N MET A 360 -10.79 18.27 -13.75
CA MET A 360 -12.25 18.31 -13.87
C MET A 360 -12.82 19.70 -13.51
N ARG A 361 -12.38 20.30 -12.40
CA ARG A 361 -12.83 21.64 -12.01
C ARG A 361 -12.42 22.71 -13.02
N ARG A 362 -11.22 22.62 -13.61
CA ARG A 362 -10.84 23.59 -14.65
C ARG A 362 -11.64 23.41 -15.93
N HIS A 363 -12.01 22.17 -16.26
CA HIS A 363 -12.84 21.89 -17.43
C HIS A 363 -14.26 22.45 -17.24
N SER A 364 -14.89 22.22 -16.08
CA SER A 364 -16.22 22.76 -15.80
C SER A 364 -16.27 24.29 -15.88
N LEU A 365 -15.25 24.97 -15.34
CA LEU A 365 -15.13 26.44 -15.40
C LEU A 365 -14.91 26.99 -16.83
N GLN A 366 -14.56 26.15 -17.80
CA GLN A 366 -14.40 26.55 -19.20
C GLN A 366 -15.65 26.28 -20.04
N THR A 367 -16.54 25.42 -19.54
CA THR A 367 -17.80 25.06 -20.21
C THR A 367 -19.00 25.87 -19.70
N ASP A 368 -18.86 26.49 -18.52
CA ASP A 368 -19.75 27.52 -17.97
C ASP A 368 -19.34 28.92 -18.47
#